data_AF-A0A955DWB5-F1
#
_entry.id   AF-A0A955DWB5-F1
#
_cell.length_a   1.000
_cell.length_b   1.000
_cell.length_c   1.000
_cell.angle_alpha   90.00
_cell.angle_beta   90.00
_cell.angle_gamma   90.00
#
_symmetry.space_group_name_H-M   'P 1'
#
loop_
_entity.id
_entity.type
_entity.pdbx_description
1 polymer ?
#
loop_
_entity_poly.entity_id
_entity_poly.type
_entity_poly.pdbx_seq_one_letter_code
_entity_poly.pdbx_strand_id
1 'polypeptide(L)'
;MNADAVAELAIGLMVAADRRIPEQCRLLAQGRWEKKAFGVARGLKGRSLGVIGAGSIGQGMIRRARAFDMHIHAWSRSMTDARAATLGVVNAGSTRDDLLVLAREMDVVSVHLAAAPGTEGLLDRAFFEAMKPGAIFINTARGSVIDQDAMIDVARAKGLRIATDVYAEQPASKSTDWDCPVASLEHAITTHHIGASTDQAQDAVALEVVRIVESLMQDGTFLNCVNADEIITDVETGARDRAKA
;
A
#
# COMPACT_ATOMS: atom_id res chain seq x y z
N MET A 1 -12.51 -11.05 0.43
CA MET A 1 -11.26 -10.48 -0.13
C MET A 1 -10.68 -9.47 0.85
N ASN A 2 -9.37 -9.50 1.08
CA ASN A 2 -8.68 -8.65 2.07
C ASN A 2 -8.41 -7.21 1.59
N ALA A 3 -8.72 -6.87 0.33
CA ALA A 3 -8.37 -5.60 -0.27
C ALA A 3 -9.01 -4.38 0.42
N ASP A 4 -10.25 -4.52 0.91
CA ASP A 4 -10.94 -3.43 1.62
C ASP A 4 -10.29 -3.15 2.99
N ALA A 5 -9.87 -4.18 3.72
CA ALA A 5 -9.16 -4.00 5.00
C ALA A 5 -7.85 -3.20 4.82
N VAL A 6 -7.09 -3.51 3.77
CA VAL A 6 -5.83 -2.77 3.47
C VAL A 6 -6.13 -1.32 3.07
N ALA A 7 -7.19 -1.09 2.29
CA ALA A 7 -7.61 0.24 1.90
C ALA A 7 -8.08 1.08 3.10
N GLU A 8 -8.78 0.46 4.05
CA GLU A 8 -9.20 1.10 5.31
C GLU A 8 -8.01 1.48 6.16
N LEU A 9 -7.03 0.57 6.32
CA LEU A 9 -5.81 0.89 7.04
C LEU A 9 -5.05 2.05 6.37
N ALA A 10 -4.93 2.04 5.03
CA ALA A 10 -4.26 3.13 4.31
C ALA A 10 -4.93 4.50 4.53
N ILE A 11 -6.26 4.56 4.56
CA ILE A 11 -7.01 5.78 4.92
C ILE A 11 -6.77 6.17 6.38
N GLY A 12 -6.79 5.20 7.30
CA GLY A 12 -6.48 5.45 8.71
C GLY A 12 -5.07 6.04 8.91
N LEU A 13 -4.08 5.47 8.22
CA LEU A 13 -2.70 5.94 8.20
C LEU A 13 -2.59 7.35 7.60
N MET A 14 -3.32 7.65 6.51
CA MET A 14 -3.38 8.99 5.92
C MET A 14 -3.84 10.05 6.94
N VAL A 15 -4.94 9.77 7.65
CA VAL A 15 -5.49 10.67 8.66
C VAL A 15 -4.53 10.77 9.85
N ALA A 16 -3.99 9.65 10.32
CA ALA A 16 -3.02 9.61 11.42
C ALA A 16 -1.76 10.42 11.11
N ALA A 17 -1.26 10.38 9.87
CA ALA A 17 -0.09 11.13 9.44
C ALA A 17 -0.35 12.64 9.32
N ASP A 18 -1.51 13.06 8.78
CA ASP A 18 -1.84 14.49 8.73
C ASP A 18 -2.06 15.08 10.12
N ARG A 19 -2.76 14.34 10.98
CA ARG A 19 -3.20 14.80 12.29
C ARG A 19 -2.25 14.43 13.42
N ARG A 20 -1.20 13.64 13.18
CA ARG A 20 -0.27 13.12 14.23
C ARG A 20 -0.99 12.41 15.38
N ILE A 21 -2.06 11.66 15.09
CA ILE A 21 -2.95 11.08 16.12
C ILE A 21 -2.18 10.24 17.16
N PRO A 22 -1.32 9.29 16.79
CA PRO A 22 -0.63 8.45 17.79
C PRO A 22 0.24 9.26 18.75
N GLU A 23 0.90 10.29 18.24
CA GLU A 23 1.71 11.18 19.07
C GLU A 23 0.85 12.01 20.03
N GLN A 24 -0.28 12.55 19.55
CA GLN A 24 -1.25 13.24 20.42
C GLN A 24 -1.73 12.34 21.56
N CYS A 25 -2.13 11.10 21.25
CA CYS A 25 -2.58 10.13 22.24
C CYS A 25 -1.49 9.84 23.28
N ARG A 26 -0.25 9.60 22.84
CA ARG A 26 0.88 9.34 23.74
C ARG A 26 1.17 10.52 24.65
N LEU A 27 1.23 11.75 24.12
CA LEU A 27 1.53 12.94 24.92
C LEU A 27 0.41 13.25 25.92
N LEU A 28 -0.85 13.14 25.50
CA LEU A 28 -1.98 13.41 26.38
C LEU A 28 -2.07 12.38 27.52
N ALA A 29 -1.79 11.10 27.25
CA ALA A 29 -1.69 10.06 28.27
C ALA A 29 -0.57 10.34 29.30
N GLN A 30 0.46 11.09 28.89
CA GLN A 30 1.54 11.57 29.76
C GLN A 30 1.19 12.90 30.47
N GLY A 31 -0.06 13.38 30.37
CA GLY A 31 -0.51 14.64 30.96
C GLY A 31 -0.03 15.90 30.22
N ARG A 32 0.50 15.77 29.01
CA ARG A 32 1.02 16.90 28.22
C ARG A 32 -0.02 17.41 27.23
N TRP A 33 -0.40 18.68 27.38
CA TRP A 33 -1.38 19.35 26.51
C TRP A 33 -0.70 20.28 25.49
N GLU A 34 -0.59 19.82 24.23
CA GLU A 34 0.21 20.49 23.20
C GLU A 34 -0.65 21.09 22.06
N LYS A 35 -1.72 21.82 22.43
CA LYS A 35 -2.70 22.38 21.45
C LYS A 35 -2.04 23.22 20.35
N LYS A 36 -1.00 24.00 20.69
CA LYS A 36 -0.28 24.84 19.71
C LYS A 36 0.46 23.99 18.67
N ALA A 37 1.08 22.88 19.07
CA ALA A 37 1.85 22.02 18.19
C ALA A 37 0.95 21.24 17.21
N PHE A 38 -0.25 20.83 17.66
CA PHE A 38 -1.15 20.01 16.86
C PHE A 38 -2.22 20.81 16.08
N GLY A 39 -2.45 22.06 16.45
CA GLY A 39 -3.40 22.96 15.80
C GLY A 39 -3.00 23.46 14.40
N VAL A 40 -1.88 22.97 13.85
CA VAL A 40 -1.32 23.36 12.55
C VAL A 40 -1.40 22.27 11.48
N ALA A 41 -2.14 21.19 11.74
CA ALA A 41 -2.41 20.16 10.73
C ALA A 41 -3.06 20.79 9.49
N ARG A 42 -2.66 20.33 8.30
CA ARG A 42 -3.11 20.93 7.03
C ARG A 42 -4.54 20.52 6.68
N GLY A 43 -4.99 19.35 7.15
CA GLY A 43 -6.23 18.75 6.71
C GLY A 43 -6.10 18.09 5.34
N LEU A 44 -7.14 17.35 4.95
CA LEU A 44 -7.18 16.56 3.71
C LEU A 44 -8.10 17.16 2.65
N LYS A 45 -9.15 17.89 3.06
CA LYS A 45 -10.14 18.48 2.16
C LYS A 45 -9.50 19.35 1.08
N GLY A 46 -9.82 19.08 -0.18
CA GLY A 46 -9.32 19.82 -1.35
C GLY A 46 -7.85 19.60 -1.67
N ARG A 47 -7.16 18.70 -0.97
CA ARG A 47 -5.76 18.35 -1.27
C ARG A 47 -5.66 17.23 -2.29
N SER A 48 -4.51 17.12 -2.94
CA SER A 48 -4.27 16.12 -3.98
C SER A 48 -3.78 14.78 -3.42
N LEU A 49 -4.37 13.69 -3.91
CA LEU A 49 -3.99 12.31 -3.59
C LEU A 49 -3.53 11.59 -4.85
N GLY A 50 -2.27 11.16 -4.86
CA GLY A 50 -1.72 10.26 -5.86
C GLY A 50 -1.87 8.80 -5.43
N VAL A 51 -2.59 8.01 -6.20
CA VAL A 51 -2.78 6.57 -5.98
C VAL A 51 -1.94 5.80 -6.99
N ILE A 52 -0.88 5.13 -6.52
CA ILE A 52 0.01 4.33 -7.34
C ILE A 52 -0.45 2.87 -7.29
N GLY A 53 -1.09 2.42 -8.37
CA GLY A 53 -1.71 1.11 -8.47
C GLY A 53 -3.24 1.19 -8.44
N ALA A 54 -3.89 0.82 -9.54
CA ALA A 54 -5.35 0.87 -9.71
C ALA A 54 -6.04 -0.50 -9.59
N GLY A 55 -5.41 -1.43 -8.86
CA GLY A 55 -5.97 -2.74 -8.49
C GLY A 55 -7.04 -2.63 -7.40
N SER A 56 -7.44 -3.76 -6.80
CA SER A 56 -8.55 -3.80 -5.83
C SER A 56 -8.34 -2.89 -4.61
N ILE A 57 -7.13 -2.85 -4.05
CA ILE A 57 -6.79 -1.99 -2.90
C ILE A 57 -6.83 -0.51 -3.29
N GLY A 58 -6.17 -0.14 -4.39
CA GLY A 58 -6.17 1.25 -4.88
C GLY A 58 -7.58 1.75 -5.19
N GLN A 59 -8.44 0.91 -5.78
CA GLN A 59 -9.86 1.22 -5.97
C GLN A 59 -10.60 1.43 -4.64
N GLY A 60 -10.34 0.57 -3.65
CA GLY A 60 -10.88 0.71 -2.30
C GLY A 60 -10.47 2.02 -1.63
N MET A 61 -9.22 2.45 -1.84
CA MET A 61 -8.70 3.73 -1.35
C MET A 61 -9.35 4.90 -2.09
N ILE A 62 -9.43 4.87 -3.42
CA ILE A 62 -10.09 5.90 -4.24
C ILE A 62 -11.53 6.13 -3.76
N ARG A 63 -12.29 5.05 -3.57
CA ARG A 63 -13.69 5.14 -3.09
C ARG A 63 -13.80 5.87 -1.75
N ARG A 64 -12.91 5.57 -0.80
CA ARG A 64 -12.93 6.14 0.55
C ARG A 64 -12.37 7.57 0.59
N ALA A 65 -11.32 7.85 -0.17
CA ALA A 65 -10.72 9.18 -0.25
C ALA A 65 -11.66 10.25 -0.80
N ARG A 66 -12.66 9.87 -1.61
CA ARG A 66 -13.73 10.79 -2.05
C ARG A 66 -14.54 11.38 -0.91
N ALA A 67 -14.74 10.65 0.18
CA ALA A 67 -15.47 11.16 1.34
C ALA A 67 -14.71 12.30 2.06
N PHE A 68 -13.43 12.49 1.73
CA PHE A 68 -12.60 13.58 2.23
C PHE A 68 -12.51 14.76 1.24
N ASP A 69 -13.28 14.77 0.15
CA ASP A 69 -13.24 15.80 -0.90
C ASP A 69 -11.83 16.03 -1.47
N MET A 70 -11.04 14.97 -1.64
CA MET A 70 -9.69 15.06 -2.21
C MET A 70 -9.69 15.04 -3.73
N HIS A 71 -8.68 15.66 -4.35
CA HIS A 71 -8.43 15.57 -5.79
C HIS A 71 -7.57 14.35 -6.10
N ILE A 72 -8.16 13.32 -6.70
CA ILE A 72 -7.52 12.01 -6.83
C ILE A 72 -6.94 11.82 -8.22
N HIS A 73 -5.65 11.51 -8.27
CA HIS A 73 -4.88 11.18 -9.46
C HIS A 73 -4.41 9.73 -9.33
N ALA A 74 -4.53 8.93 -10.39
CA ALA A 74 -4.16 7.51 -10.33
C ALA A 74 -3.15 7.15 -11.42
N TRP A 75 -2.11 6.43 -11.02
CA TRP A 75 -1.13 5.83 -11.91
C TRP A 75 -1.25 4.30 -11.86
N SER A 76 -1.03 3.65 -13.00
CA SER A 76 -0.89 2.19 -13.08
C SER A 76 -0.12 1.84 -14.35
N ARG A 77 0.70 0.78 -14.34
CA ARG A 77 1.36 0.26 -15.56
C ARG A 77 0.38 -0.04 -16.70
N SER A 78 -0.89 -0.30 -16.36
CA SER A 78 -1.98 -0.58 -17.30
C SER A 78 -3.02 0.56 -17.35
N MET A 79 -2.66 1.77 -16.93
CA MET A 79 -3.60 2.90 -16.90
C MET A 79 -3.93 3.37 -18.30
N THR A 80 -5.22 3.64 -18.52
CA THR A 80 -5.77 4.22 -19.74
C THR A 80 -6.80 5.27 -19.36
N ASP A 81 -7.13 6.18 -20.28
CA ASP A 81 -8.16 7.20 -20.03
C ASP A 81 -9.53 6.57 -19.73
N ALA A 82 -9.89 5.50 -20.44
CA ALA A 82 -11.12 4.75 -20.17
C ALA A 82 -11.14 4.17 -18.75
N ARG A 83 -9.99 3.68 -18.26
CA ARG A 83 -9.88 3.16 -16.91
C ARG A 83 -9.98 4.28 -15.87
N ALA A 84 -9.29 5.40 -16.08
CA ALA A 84 -9.35 6.56 -15.20
C ALA A 84 -10.77 7.16 -15.12
N ALA A 85 -11.47 7.27 -16.27
CA ALA A 85 -12.86 7.71 -16.33
C ALA A 85 -13.80 6.77 -15.56
N THR A 86 -13.66 5.46 -15.75
CA THR A 86 -14.43 4.45 -14.99
C THR A 86 -14.19 4.58 -13.49
N LEU A 87 -12.95 4.85 -13.10
CA LEU A 87 -12.57 5.05 -11.71
C LEU A 87 -12.93 6.43 -11.19
N GLY A 88 -13.35 7.38 -12.04
CA GLY A 88 -13.64 8.78 -11.71
C GLY A 88 -12.47 9.48 -11.03
N VAL A 89 -11.28 9.36 -11.62
CA VAL A 89 -10.01 9.96 -11.16
C VAL A 89 -9.29 10.61 -12.34
N VAL A 90 -8.34 11.48 -12.05
CA VAL A 90 -7.44 12.02 -13.09
C VAL A 90 -6.46 10.93 -13.51
N ASN A 91 -6.31 10.73 -14.82
CA ASN A 91 -5.29 9.83 -15.36
C ASN A 91 -3.91 10.44 -15.12
N ALA A 92 -3.08 9.76 -14.34
CA ALA A 92 -1.70 10.17 -14.08
C ALA A 92 -0.69 9.27 -14.78
N GLY A 93 -1.08 8.62 -15.87
CA GLY A 93 -0.18 7.88 -16.76
C GLY A 93 0.18 6.48 -16.29
N SER A 94 1.15 5.90 -17.01
CA SER A 94 1.57 4.50 -16.86
C SER A 94 3.08 4.30 -16.95
N THR A 95 3.84 5.37 -17.22
CA THR A 95 5.30 5.34 -17.36
C THR A 95 6.01 5.77 -16.08
N ARG A 96 7.33 5.58 -16.04
CA ARG A 96 8.18 6.04 -14.92
C ARG A 96 8.20 7.57 -14.80
N ASP A 97 8.19 8.28 -15.91
CA ASP A 97 8.19 9.75 -15.92
C ASP A 97 6.87 10.30 -15.36
N ASP A 98 5.76 9.67 -15.71
CA ASP A 98 4.45 10.02 -15.15
C ASP A 98 4.42 9.84 -13.63
N LEU A 99 5.09 8.81 -13.08
CA LEU A 99 5.25 8.66 -11.63
C LEU A 99 5.98 9.84 -10.99
N LEU A 100 7.03 10.35 -11.64
CA LEU A 100 7.78 11.51 -11.15
C LEU A 100 6.93 12.78 -11.19
N VAL A 101 6.13 12.96 -12.24
CA VAL A 101 5.16 14.06 -12.33
C VAL A 101 4.14 13.96 -11.20
N LEU A 102 3.54 12.78 -11.00
CA LEU A 102 2.61 12.54 -9.90
C LEU A 102 3.26 12.87 -8.54
N ALA A 103 4.49 12.42 -8.28
CA ALA A 103 5.18 12.74 -7.03
C ALA A 103 5.29 14.26 -6.79
N ARG A 104 5.63 15.04 -7.83
CA ARG A 104 5.80 16.51 -7.74
C ARG A 104 4.51 17.25 -7.44
N GLU A 105 3.37 16.72 -7.87
CA GLU A 105 2.08 17.40 -7.80
C GLU A 105 1.24 17.00 -6.58
N MET A 106 1.54 15.86 -5.96
CA MET A 106 0.67 15.28 -4.95
C MET A 106 1.03 15.70 -3.52
N ASP A 107 -0.01 16.05 -2.76
CA ASP A 107 0.05 16.37 -1.34
C ASP A 107 0.15 15.13 -0.45
N VAL A 108 -0.47 14.05 -0.92
CA VAL A 108 -0.45 12.70 -0.36
C VAL A 108 -0.20 11.71 -1.49
N VAL A 109 0.68 10.74 -1.28
CA VAL A 109 0.91 9.62 -2.20
C VAL A 109 0.69 8.32 -1.44
N SER A 110 -0.05 7.39 -2.04
CA SER A 110 -0.27 6.05 -1.50
C SER A 110 0.02 4.98 -2.55
N VAL A 111 0.81 3.97 -2.18
CA VAL A 111 1.21 2.87 -3.08
C VAL A 111 0.46 1.58 -2.76
N HIS A 112 -0.05 0.94 -3.82
CA HIS A 112 -0.87 -0.28 -3.82
C HIS A 112 -0.48 -1.22 -4.96
N LEU A 113 0.82 -1.41 -5.16
CA LEU A 113 1.38 -2.31 -6.16
C LEU A 113 1.66 -3.68 -5.56
N ALA A 114 1.48 -4.74 -6.34
CA ALA A 114 2.00 -6.06 -5.99
C ALA A 114 3.54 -6.05 -6.05
N ALA A 115 4.20 -6.83 -5.19
CA ALA A 115 5.62 -7.12 -5.36
C ALA A 115 5.79 -8.07 -6.55
N ALA A 116 6.60 -7.65 -7.51
CA ALA A 116 6.99 -8.39 -8.69
C ALA A 116 8.35 -7.83 -9.17
N PRO A 117 9.10 -8.56 -10.02
CA PRO A 117 10.39 -8.06 -10.52
C PRO A 117 10.32 -6.66 -11.16
N GLY A 118 9.19 -6.32 -11.80
CA GLY A 118 8.98 -5.01 -12.42
C GLY A 118 8.46 -3.90 -11.48
N THR A 119 8.33 -4.16 -10.18
CA THR A 119 7.92 -3.16 -9.17
C THR A 119 8.91 -3.02 -8.02
N GLU A 120 9.92 -3.89 -7.96
CA GLU A 120 11.00 -3.82 -6.98
C GLU A 120 11.81 -2.53 -7.15
N GLY A 121 11.97 -1.77 -6.07
CA GLY A 121 12.66 -0.48 -6.07
C GLY A 121 12.06 0.58 -7.01
N LEU A 122 10.82 0.40 -7.50
CA LEU A 122 10.21 1.31 -8.48
C LEU A 122 10.11 2.75 -7.94
N LEU A 123 9.85 2.89 -6.64
CA LEU A 123 9.86 4.17 -5.96
C LEU A 123 11.25 4.36 -5.33
N ASP A 124 12.18 4.83 -6.16
CA ASP A 124 13.57 5.07 -5.83
C ASP A 124 13.82 6.46 -5.19
N ARG A 125 15.08 6.81 -4.96
CA ARG A 125 15.51 8.14 -4.50
C ARG A 125 14.92 9.28 -5.34
N ALA A 126 14.95 9.19 -6.66
CA ALA A 126 14.45 10.26 -7.54
C ALA A 126 12.94 10.47 -7.39
N PHE A 127 12.19 9.40 -7.10
CA PHE A 127 10.77 9.49 -6.76
C PHE A 127 10.55 10.29 -5.48
N PHE A 128 11.26 9.96 -4.40
CA PHE A 128 11.11 10.68 -3.12
C PHE A 128 11.61 12.13 -3.20
N GLU A 129 12.70 12.37 -3.94
CA GLU A 129 13.21 13.72 -4.20
C GLU A 129 12.23 14.56 -5.02
N ALA A 130 11.42 13.94 -5.86
CA ALA A 130 10.37 14.61 -6.61
C ALA A 130 9.17 15.01 -5.74
N MET A 131 8.91 14.33 -4.61
CA MET A 131 7.75 14.62 -3.74
C MET A 131 7.75 16.07 -3.21
N LYS A 132 6.58 16.66 -2.95
CA LYS A 132 6.53 17.98 -2.32
C LYS A 132 7.13 17.95 -0.90
N PRO A 133 7.86 18.99 -0.46
CA PRO A 133 8.25 19.13 0.93
C PRO A 133 7.05 19.01 1.87
N GLY A 134 7.20 18.26 2.96
CA GLY A 134 6.12 17.98 3.89
C GLY A 134 5.03 17.03 3.37
N ALA A 135 5.10 16.50 2.14
CA ALA A 135 4.08 15.57 1.63
C ALA A 135 3.94 14.31 2.50
N ILE A 136 2.78 13.67 2.42
CA ILE A 136 2.53 12.40 3.12
C ILE A 136 2.79 11.26 2.14
N PHE A 137 3.58 10.26 2.54
CA PHE A 137 3.78 9.03 1.80
C PHE A 137 3.21 7.84 2.60
N ILE A 138 2.41 7.01 1.94
CA ILE A 138 1.75 5.85 2.53
C ILE A 138 2.16 4.58 1.79
N ASN A 139 2.69 3.59 2.52
CA ASN A 139 2.96 2.26 1.98
C ASN A 139 2.26 1.18 2.80
N THR A 140 1.22 0.59 2.22
CA THR A 140 0.54 -0.63 2.70
C THR A 140 0.61 -1.76 1.67
N ALA A 141 1.53 -1.64 0.71
CA ALA A 141 1.77 -2.60 -0.35
C ALA A 141 2.83 -3.61 0.08
N ARG A 142 4.10 -3.35 -0.24
CA ARG A 142 5.27 -4.15 0.13
C ARG A 142 6.46 -3.22 0.34
N GLY A 143 7.36 -3.57 1.25
CA GLY A 143 8.59 -2.81 1.48
C GLY A 143 9.53 -2.80 0.27
N SER A 144 9.57 -3.91 -0.48
CA SER A 144 10.42 -4.05 -1.68
C SER A 144 10.06 -3.13 -2.84
N VAL A 145 8.88 -2.49 -2.83
CA VAL A 145 8.46 -1.55 -3.90
C VAL A 145 9.20 -0.21 -3.80
N ILE A 146 9.82 0.06 -2.66
CA ILE A 146 10.52 1.31 -2.39
C ILE A 146 12.00 1.08 -2.11
N ASP A 147 12.82 2.06 -2.43
CA ASP A 147 14.13 2.22 -1.80
C ASP A 147 13.93 2.84 -0.41
N GLN A 148 13.91 2.01 0.64
CA GLN A 148 13.58 2.45 2.00
C GLN A 148 14.64 3.40 2.58
N ASP A 149 15.91 3.16 2.29
CA ASP A 149 16.99 4.00 2.82
C ASP A 149 16.97 5.38 2.15
N ALA A 150 16.78 5.42 0.83
CA ALA A 150 16.58 6.69 0.14
C ALA A 150 15.33 7.43 0.61
N MET A 151 14.24 6.70 0.87
CA MET A 151 13.02 7.26 1.44
C MET A 151 13.30 7.93 2.78
N ILE A 152 14.01 7.25 3.69
CA ILE A 152 14.35 7.78 5.03
C ILE A 152 15.20 9.05 4.91
N ASP A 153 16.26 9.03 4.10
CA ASP A 153 17.14 10.17 3.90
C ASP A 153 16.38 11.40 3.39
N VAL A 154 15.58 11.21 2.34
CA VAL A 154 14.81 12.29 1.73
C VAL A 154 13.69 12.77 2.64
N ALA A 155 13.05 11.85 3.38
CA ALA A 155 12.05 12.19 4.37
C ALA A 155 12.60 13.11 5.45
N ARG A 156 13.80 12.81 5.96
CA ARG A 156 14.51 13.66 6.92
C ARG A 156 14.84 15.03 6.32
N ALA A 157 15.34 15.07 5.08
CA ALA A 157 15.74 16.32 4.44
C ALA A 157 14.57 17.25 4.08
N LYS A 158 13.42 16.68 3.68
CA LYS A 158 12.26 17.42 3.17
C LYS A 158 11.08 17.48 4.14
N GLY A 159 11.23 16.89 5.33
CA GLY A 159 10.18 16.76 6.32
C GLY A 159 8.99 15.93 5.82
N LEU A 160 9.22 14.91 4.99
CA LEU A 160 8.13 14.05 4.51
C LEU A 160 7.52 13.31 5.71
N ARG A 161 6.19 13.16 5.68
CA ARG A 161 5.46 12.41 6.70
C ARG A 161 5.24 11.00 6.19
N ILE A 162 5.87 10.03 6.84
CA ILE A 162 5.84 8.64 6.39
C ILE A 162 4.85 7.85 7.23
N ALA A 163 3.97 7.12 6.56
CA ALA A 163 3.08 6.17 7.21
C ALA A 163 3.18 4.81 6.52
N THR A 164 3.45 3.75 7.26
CA THR A 164 3.65 2.44 6.64
C THR A 164 3.27 1.28 7.55
N ASP A 165 2.80 0.22 6.91
CA ASP A 165 2.52 -1.07 7.53
C ASP A 165 3.52 -2.14 7.08
N VAL A 166 4.41 -1.86 6.13
CA VAL A 166 5.28 -2.84 5.49
C VAL A 166 6.70 -2.29 5.37
N TYR A 167 7.70 -3.15 5.48
CA TYR A 167 9.11 -2.74 5.59
C TYR A 167 9.97 -3.57 4.65
N ALA A 168 11.10 -3.00 4.19
CA ALA A 168 12.03 -3.71 3.30
C ALA A 168 12.58 -4.97 3.98
N GLU A 169 13.00 -4.82 5.23
CA GLU A 169 13.30 -5.91 6.14
C GLU A 169 12.29 -5.89 7.29
N GLN A 170 11.64 -7.01 7.54
CA GLN A 170 10.67 -7.16 8.63
C GLN A 170 10.84 -8.50 9.34
N PRO A 171 10.45 -8.61 10.61
CA PRO A 171 10.47 -9.88 11.32
C PRO A 171 9.61 -10.95 10.64
N ALA A 172 10.12 -12.18 10.64
CA ALA A 172 9.33 -13.36 10.27
C ALA A 172 8.46 -13.87 11.43
N SER A 173 8.84 -13.58 12.68
CA SER A 173 8.08 -13.96 13.87
C SER A 173 6.82 -13.09 14.02
N LYS A 174 5.75 -13.71 14.53
CA LYS A 174 4.51 -12.99 14.92
C LYS A 174 4.70 -12.11 16.15
N SER A 175 5.75 -12.35 16.94
CA SER A 175 6.08 -11.60 18.14
C SER A 175 7.59 -11.66 18.37
N THR A 176 8.25 -10.51 18.35
CA THR A 176 9.67 -10.34 18.66
C THR A 176 9.93 -8.86 18.91
N ASP A 177 10.98 -8.56 19.66
CA ASP A 177 11.56 -7.22 19.67
C ASP A 177 12.17 -6.95 18.29
N TRP A 178 11.95 -5.74 17.78
CA TRP A 178 12.44 -5.30 16.47
C TRP A 178 12.58 -3.79 16.42
N ASP A 179 13.76 -3.32 15.99
CA ASP A 179 14.04 -1.92 15.78
C ASP A 179 13.59 -1.49 14.39
N CYS A 180 12.44 -0.83 14.31
CA CYS A 180 11.88 -0.34 13.05
C CYS A 180 12.71 0.84 12.50
N PRO A 181 13.36 0.72 11.32
CA PRO A 181 14.18 1.81 10.76
C PRO A 181 13.38 3.09 10.50
N VAL A 182 12.13 2.94 10.05
CA VAL A 182 11.22 4.04 9.73
C VAL A 182 10.78 4.80 10.98
N ALA A 183 10.75 4.14 12.14
CA ALA A 183 10.38 4.77 13.42
C ALA A 183 11.40 5.82 13.89
N SER A 184 12.60 5.88 13.28
CA SER A 184 13.59 6.93 13.54
C SER A 184 13.21 8.29 12.93
N LEU A 185 12.26 8.33 12.00
CA LEU A 185 11.78 9.56 11.38
C LEU A 185 10.80 10.28 12.31
N GLU A 186 10.89 11.61 12.32
CA GLU A 186 9.98 12.44 13.10
C GLU A 186 8.53 12.25 12.61
N HIS A 187 7.63 11.96 13.55
CA HIS A 187 6.20 11.76 13.30
C HIS A 187 5.84 10.60 12.36
N ALA A 188 6.74 9.64 12.14
CA ALA A 188 6.40 8.44 11.39
C ALA A 188 5.26 7.66 12.05
N ILE A 189 4.37 7.10 11.22
CA ILE A 189 3.28 6.22 11.65
C ILE A 189 3.59 4.82 11.16
N THR A 190 3.93 3.91 12.06
CA THR A 190 4.38 2.55 11.72
C THR A 190 3.46 1.50 12.34
N THR A 191 3.02 0.51 11.57
CA THR A 191 2.16 -0.60 12.02
C THR A 191 2.74 -1.97 11.63
N HIS A 192 2.12 -3.06 12.12
CA HIS A 192 2.76 -4.38 12.25
C HIS A 192 2.57 -5.33 11.06
N HIS A 193 2.45 -4.84 9.83
CA HIS A 193 2.08 -5.64 8.65
C HIS A 193 0.75 -6.39 8.86
N ILE A 194 -0.27 -5.65 9.24
CA ILE A 194 -1.60 -6.16 9.58
C ILE A 194 -2.71 -5.59 8.71
N GLY A 195 -2.40 -4.90 7.61
CA GLY A 195 -3.42 -4.30 6.75
C GLY A 195 -4.46 -5.27 6.21
N ALA A 196 -4.09 -6.54 6.01
CA ALA A 196 -5.00 -7.59 5.58
C ALA A 196 -5.60 -8.41 6.75
N SER A 197 -5.28 -8.07 8.00
CA SER A 197 -5.52 -8.89 9.18
C SER A 197 -6.65 -8.32 10.03
N THR A 198 -7.88 -8.48 9.54
CA THR A 198 -9.13 -8.20 10.27
C THR A 198 -10.00 -9.45 10.27
N ASP A 199 -10.90 -9.60 11.25
CA ASP A 199 -11.83 -10.74 11.31
C ASP A 199 -12.62 -10.87 10.00
N GLN A 200 -13.16 -9.75 9.50
CA GLN A 200 -13.87 -9.70 8.21
C GLN A 200 -13.00 -10.16 7.03
N ALA A 201 -11.72 -9.78 7.00
CA ALA A 201 -10.81 -10.19 5.93
C ALA A 201 -10.47 -11.68 6.02
N GLN A 202 -10.25 -12.20 7.23
CA GLN A 202 -9.99 -13.61 7.47
C GLN A 202 -11.18 -14.47 7.06
N ASP A 203 -12.39 -14.11 7.46
CA ASP A 203 -13.63 -14.79 7.06
C ASP A 203 -13.78 -14.81 5.54
N ALA A 204 -13.58 -13.65 4.91
CA ALA A 204 -13.72 -13.53 3.47
C ALA A 204 -12.60 -14.21 2.67
N VAL A 205 -11.44 -14.50 3.28
CA VAL A 205 -10.39 -15.34 2.70
C VAL A 205 -10.73 -16.81 2.89
N ALA A 206 -11.20 -17.22 4.08
CA ALA A 206 -11.63 -18.58 4.36
C ALA A 206 -12.72 -19.04 3.39
N LEU A 207 -13.74 -18.21 3.16
CA LEU A 207 -14.81 -18.47 2.19
C LEU A 207 -14.29 -18.60 0.75
N GLU A 208 -13.30 -17.78 0.37
CA GLU A 208 -12.71 -17.85 -0.97
C GLU A 208 -11.89 -19.13 -1.17
N VAL A 209 -11.17 -19.58 -0.13
CA VAL A 209 -10.45 -20.86 -0.17
C VAL A 209 -11.42 -22.03 -0.35
N VAL A 210 -12.55 -22.03 0.38
CA VAL A 210 -13.60 -23.04 0.20
C VAL A 210 -14.10 -23.04 -1.24
N ARG A 211 -14.39 -21.87 -1.82
CA ARG A 211 -14.85 -21.73 -3.21
C ARG A 211 -13.85 -22.25 -4.23
N ILE A 212 -12.54 -22.01 -4.01
CA ILE A 212 -11.47 -22.53 -4.88
C ILE A 212 -11.45 -24.05 -4.85
N VAL A 213 -11.55 -24.65 -3.65
CA VAL A 213 -11.58 -26.12 -3.48
C VAL A 213 -12.83 -26.72 -4.12
N GLU A 214 -14.00 -26.12 -3.91
CA GLU A 214 -15.25 -26.57 -4.53
C GLU A 214 -15.18 -26.55 -6.06
N SER A 215 -14.65 -25.47 -6.66
CA SER A 215 -14.47 -25.38 -8.11
C SER A 215 -13.55 -26.48 -8.63
N LEU A 216 -12.42 -26.72 -7.95
CA LEU A 216 -11.50 -27.79 -8.33
C LEU A 216 -12.17 -29.17 -8.28
N MET A 217 -13.00 -29.43 -7.26
CA MET A 217 -13.70 -30.71 -7.11
C MET A 217 -14.85 -30.91 -8.12
N GLN A 218 -15.52 -29.82 -8.52
CA GLN A 218 -16.69 -29.89 -9.41
C GLN A 218 -16.31 -29.99 -10.88
N ASP A 219 -15.38 -29.15 -11.35
CA ASP A 219 -15.07 -29.03 -12.78
C ASP A 219 -13.56 -28.97 -13.09
N GLY A 220 -12.70 -29.11 -12.09
CA GLY A 220 -11.26 -29.09 -12.27
C GLY A 220 -10.67 -27.69 -12.48
N THR A 221 -11.46 -26.63 -12.32
CA THR A 221 -10.99 -25.25 -12.56
C THR A 221 -10.13 -24.73 -11.40
N PHE A 222 -8.92 -24.27 -11.74
CA PHE A 222 -8.03 -23.59 -10.80
C PHE A 222 -8.30 -22.08 -10.75
N LEU A 223 -9.29 -21.67 -9.96
CA LEU A 223 -9.59 -20.25 -9.77
C LEU A 223 -8.42 -19.50 -9.13
N ASN A 224 -8.10 -18.31 -9.66
CA ASN A 224 -7.07 -17.40 -9.14
C ASN A 224 -5.65 -18.02 -9.01
N CYS A 225 -5.34 -19.05 -9.79
CA CYS A 225 -4.03 -19.68 -9.76
C CYS A 225 -2.94 -18.73 -10.28
N VAL A 226 -1.87 -18.58 -9.51
CA VAL A 226 -0.75 -17.69 -9.82
C VAL A 226 0.49 -18.43 -10.32
N ASN A 227 0.45 -19.76 -10.33
CA ASN A 227 1.55 -20.65 -10.74
C ASN A 227 1.03 -21.86 -11.55
N ALA A 228 0.00 -21.65 -12.38
CA ALA A 228 -0.65 -22.72 -13.14
C ALA A 228 0.34 -23.49 -14.03
N ASP A 229 1.30 -22.77 -14.62
CA ASP A 229 2.32 -23.35 -15.50
C ASP A 229 3.23 -24.37 -14.76
N GLU A 230 3.55 -24.13 -13.49
CA GLU A 230 4.34 -25.05 -12.66
C GLU A 230 3.55 -26.33 -12.33
N ILE A 231 2.27 -26.18 -12.01
CA ILE A 231 1.37 -27.30 -11.68
C ILE A 231 1.17 -28.24 -12.87
N ILE A 232 1.01 -27.69 -14.08
CA ILE A 232 0.86 -28.50 -15.30
C ILE A 232 2.13 -29.32 -15.55
N THR A 233 3.29 -28.71 -15.35
CA THR A 233 4.59 -29.36 -15.59
C THR A 233 4.82 -30.56 -14.66
N ASP A 234 4.44 -30.45 -13.38
CA ASP A 234 4.57 -31.52 -12.39
C ASP A 234 3.59 -32.70 -12.60
N VAL A 235 2.40 -32.43 -13.13
CA VAL A 235 1.43 -33.49 -13.48
C VAL A 235 1.94 -34.30 -14.68
N GLU A 236 2.54 -33.64 -15.68
CA GLU A 236 3.11 -34.31 -16.84
C GLU A 236 4.35 -35.16 -16.51
N THR A 237 5.25 -34.68 -15.64
CA THR A 237 6.42 -35.46 -15.18
C THR A 237 6.01 -36.61 -14.25
N GLY A 238 5.12 -36.36 -13.29
CA GLY A 238 4.62 -37.38 -12.38
C GLY A 238 3.80 -38.49 -13.05
N ALA A 239 3.16 -38.21 -14.18
CA ALA A 239 2.50 -39.22 -15.02
C ALA A 239 3.50 -40.06 -15.84
N ARG A 240 4.59 -39.45 -16.32
CA ARG A 240 5.66 -40.15 -17.07
C ARG A 240 6.45 -41.12 -16.20
N ASP A 241 6.68 -40.79 -14.92
CA ASP A 241 7.41 -41.67 -14.00
C ASP A 241 6.58 -42.87 -13.54
N ARG A 242 5.26 -42.72 -13.42
CA ARG A 242 4.34 -43.86 -13.13
C ARG A 242 4.13 -44.79 -14.32
N ALA A 243 4.32 -44.32 -15.54
CA ALA A 243 4.23 -45.15 -16.74
C ALA A 243 5.49 -46.00 -17.01
N LYS A 244 6.56 -45.78 -16.22
CA LYS A 244 7.84 -46.51 -16.33
C LYS A 244 8.08 -47.50 -15.18
N ALA A 245 7.16 -47.60 -14.22
CA ALA A 245 7.17 -48.58 -13.13
C ALA A 245 6.12 -49.68 -13.40
#